data_AF-A0A2L2Z432-F1
#
_entry.id   AF-A0A2L2Z432-F1
#
_cell.length_a   1.000
_cell.length_b   1.000
_cell.length_c   1.000
_cell.angle_alpha   90.00
_cell.angle_beta   90.00
_cell.angle_gamma   90.00
#
_symmetry.space_group_name_H-M   'P 1'
#
loop_
_entity.id
_entity.type
_entity.pdbx_description
1 polymer ?
#
loop_
_entity_poly.entity_id
_entity_poly.type
_entity_poly.pdbx_seq_one_letter_code
_entity_poly.pdbx_strand_id
1 'polypeptide(L)' 'CKSQPRCLKCAADHRSYQCHKDKTSPPKCCNCGEAHTANYTGCSNRPPRRGLRATPATIPSTTAGQAHRL' A
#
# COMPACT_ATOMS: atom_id res chain seq x y z
N CYS A 1 16.99 4.00 14.09
CA CYS A 1 15.72 4.66 13.72
C CYS A 1 15.22 5.41 14.96
N LYS A 2 15.12 6.75 14.93
CA LYS A 2 14.74 7.60 16.09
C LYS A 2 13.36 8.26 15.92
N SER A 3 12.60 7.83 14.91
CA SER A 3 11.29 8.43 14.59
C SER A 3 10.21 7.95 15.55
N GLN A 4 9.27 8.84 15.89
CA GLN A 4 8.11 8.48 16.68
C GLN A 4 7.23 7.45 15.92
N PRO A 5 6.60 6.50 16.63
CA PRO A 5 5.70 5.54 16.00
C PRO A 5 4.44 6.26 15.51
N ARG A 6 4.12 6.09 14.22
CA ARG A 6 2.88 6.61 13.64
C ARG A 6 1.89 5.48 13.42
N CYS A 7 0.64 5.75 13.75
CA CYS A 7 -0.45 4.80 13.60
C CYS A 7 -0.73 4.53 12.12
N LEU A 8 -0.77 3.26 11.71
CA LEU A 8 -1.02 2.89 10.31
C LEU A 8 -2.46 3.21 9.86
N LYS A 9 -3.39 3.39 10.80
CA LYS A 9 -4.81 3.68 10.51
C LYS A 9 -5.09 5.16 10.34
N CYS A 10 -4.44 6.03 11.13
CA CYS A 10 -4.78 7.45 11.21
C CYS A 10 -3.58 8.40 11.17
N ALA A 11 -2.35 7.89 11.04
CA ALA A 11 -1.10 8.65 10.99
C ALA A 11 -0.75 9.50 12.24
N ALA A 12 -1.48 9.34 13.34
CA ALA A 12 -1.20 10.03 14.60
C ALA A 12 -0.12 9.32 15.44
N ASP A 13 0.43 10.02 16.44
CA ASP A 13 1.52 9.56 17.31
C ASP A 13 1.07 8.56 18.38
N HIS A 14 0.64 7.39 17.93
CA HIS A 14 0.37 6.23 18.77
C HIS A 14 0.54 4.93 17.98
N ARG A 15 0.59 3.81 18.69
CA ARG A 15 0.65 2.48 18.07
C ARG A 15 -0.73 2.04 17.59
N SER A 16 -0.81 1.33 16.47
CA SER A 16 -2.08 0.94 15.82
C SER A 16 -3.09 0.19 16.71
N TYR A 17 -2.63 -0.49 17.78
CA TYR A 17 -3.50 -1.18 18.74
C TYR A 17 -4.19 -0.22 19.73
N GLN A 18 -3.62 0.96 19.97
CA GLN A 18 -4.22 2.02 20.80
C GLN A 18 -5.16 2.92 19.99
N CYS A 19 -5.27 2.67 18.69
CA CYS A 19 -6.07 3.49 17.80
C CYS A 19 -7.55 3.14 17.93
N HIS A 20 -8.35 4.11 18.36
CA HIS A 20 -9.81 3.99 18.51
C HIS A 20 -10.57 4.22 17.19
N LYS A 21 -9.85 4.40 16.08
CA LYS A 21 -10.46 4.60 14.76
C LYS A 21 -11.15 3.34 14.27
N ASP A 22 -12.39 3.49 13.79
CA ASP A 22 -13.18 2.41 13.23
C ASP A 22 -12.50 1.77 12.02
N LYS A 23 -12.67 0.45 11.88
CA LYS A 23 -12.13 -0.34 10.77
C LYS A 23 -12.76 0.03 9.41
N THR A 24 -13.93 0.67 9.43
CA THR A 24 -14.69 1.09 8.25
C THR A 24 -14.16 2.38 7.63
N SER A 25 -13.48 3.20 8.41
CA SER A 25 -13.00 4.50 7.96
C SER A 25 -11.71 4.36 7.14
N PRO A 26 -11.56 5.10 6.02
CA PRO A 26 -10.41 4.97 5.14
C PRO A 26 -9.10 5.29 5.88
N PRO A 27 -8.03 4.51 5.68
CA PRO A 27 -6.76 4.73 6.36
C PRO A 27 -6.13 6.06 5.92
N LYS A 28 -5.37 6.68 6.82
CA LYS A 28 -4.59 7.89 6.50
C LYS A 28 -3.14 7.54 6.21
N CYS A 29 -2.62 8.02 5.09
CA CYS A 29 -1.26 7.77 4.65
C CYS A 29 -0.27 8.47 5.58
N CYS A 30 0.65 7.72 6.17
CA CYS A 30 1.70 8.31 6.99
C CYS A 30 2.71 9.14 6.16
N ASN A 31 2.77 8.97 4.84
CA ASN A 31 3.76 9.67 4.01
C ASN A 31 3.23 10.98 3.42
N CYS A 32 1.94 11.05 3.03
CA CYS A 32 1.34 12.24 2.42
C CYS A 32 0.09 12.76 3.13
N GLY A 33 -0.50 12.02 4.07
CA GLY A 33 -1.72 12.45 4.78
C GLY A 33 -3.04 12.16 4.05
N GLU A 34 -3.01 11.68 2.82
CA GLU A 34 -4.21 11.36 2.03
C GLU A 34 -4.90 10.06 2.47
N ALA A 35 -6.14 9.85 2.01
CA ALA A 35 -7.00 8.72 2.34
C ALA A 35 -6.59 7.39 1.65
N HIS A 36 -5.36 6.94 1.89
CA HIS A 36 -4.85 5.64 1.44
C HIS A 36 -3.76 5.11 2.39
N THR A 37 -3.32 3.87 2.20
CA THR A 37 -2.24 3.28 3.02
C THR A 37 -0.86 3.72 2.52
N ALA A 38 0.14 3.75 3.40
CA ALA A 38 1.51 4.19 3.04
C ALA A 38 2.20 3.37 1.92
N ASN A 39 1.69 2.17 1.58
CA ASN A 39 2.20 1.35 0.48
C ASN A 39 1.44 1.57 -0.85
N TYR A 40 0.47 2.48 -0.89
CA TYR A 40 -0.28 2.77 -2.12
C TYR A 40 0.66 3.18 -3.26
N THR A 41 0.59 2.47 -4.40
CA THR A 41 1.49 2.66 -5.54
C THR A 41 1.35 4.04 -6.19
N GLY A 42 0.17 4.65 -6.12
CA GLY A 42 -0.11 6.00 -6.60
C GLY A 42 0.17 7.11 -5.58
N CYS A 43 0.82 6.82 -4.44
CA CYS A 43 1.17 7.83 -3.45
C CYS A 43 2.40 8.63 -3.92
N SER A 44 2.26 9.95 -4.06
CA SER A 44 3.35 10.84 -4.48
C SER A 44 4.56 10.82 -3.55
N ASN A 45 4.35 10.55 -2.25
CA ASN A 45 5.41 10.50 -1.24
C ASN A 45 5.85 9.06 -0.92
N ARG A 46 5.53 8.09 -1.77
CA ARG A 46 6.02 6.72 -1.60
C ARG A 46 7.53 6.70 -1.84
N PRO A 47 8.35 6.28 -0.87
CA PRO A 47 9.78 6.20 -1.09
C PRO A 47 10.07 5.20 -2.22
N PRO A 48 11.06 5.50 -3.09
CA PRO A 48 11.45 4.57 -4.14
C PRO A 48 11.91 3.26 -3.50
N ARG A 49 11.61 2.15 -4.15
CA ARG A 49 12.06 0.84 -3.69
C ARG A 49 13.58 0.76 -3.85
N ARG A 50 14.31 1.05 -2.76
CA ARG A 50 15.77 0.86 -2.71
C ARG A 50 16.08 -0.62 -2.91
N GLY A 51 16.57 -0.97 -4.09
CA GLY A 51 17.15 -2.29 -4.34
C GLY A 51 16.24 -3.35 -4.97
N LEU A 52 15.29 -3.00 -5.85
CA LEU A 52 14.98 -4.01 -6.88
C LEU A 52 16.25 -4.15 -7.73
N ARG A 53 17.00 -5.24 -7.54
CA ARG A 53 17.62 -5.86 -8.71
C ARG A 53 16.49 -6.00 -9.70
N ALA A 54 16.60 -5.33 -10.85
CA ALA A 54 15.63 -5.47 -11.92
C ALA A 54 15.54 -6.96 -12.26
N THR A 55 14.54 -7.65 -11.74
CA THR A 55 14.12 -8.90 -12.35
C THR A 55 13.46 -8.49 -13.65
N PRO A 56 13.99 -8.90 -14.82
CA PRO A 56 13.32 -8.61 -16.07
C PRO A 56 11.89 -9.12 -15.97
N ALA A 57 10.94 -8.23 -16.28
CA ALA A 57 9.53 -8.56 -16.26
C ALA A 57 9.26 -9.59 -17.37
N THR A 58 9.28 -10.87 -17.04
CA THR A 58 8.54 -11.86 -17.82
C THR A 58 7.06 -11.57 -17.57
N ILE A 59 6.43 -10.87 -18.50
CA ILE A 59 4.98 -10.76 -18.58
C ILE A 59 4.47 -12.08 -19.17
N PRO A 60 3.74 -12.95 -18.44
CA PRO A 60 2.84 -13.88 -19.11
C PRO A 60 1.61 -13.07 -19.54
N SER A 61 1.58 -12.69 -20.82
CA SER A 61 0.39 -12.11 -21.43
C SER A 61 -0.76 -13.10 -21.34
N THR A 62 -1.80 -12.66 -20.64
CA THR A 62 -3.13 -13.24 -20.49
C THR A 62 -3.70 -13.82 -21.79
N THR A 63 -4.42 -14.95 -21.73
CA THR A 63 -5.78 -15.11 -22.29
C THR A 63 -6.41 -16.39 -21.74
N ALA A 64 -7.49 -16.24 -20.97
CA ALA A 64 -8.45 -17.30 -20.68
C ALA A 64 -9.56 -17.27 -21.76
N GLY A 65 -9.98 -18.42 -22.27
CA GLY A 65 -11.12 -18.50 -23.20
C GLY A 65 -11.27 -19.86 -23.89
N GLN A 66 -11.63 -20.89 -23.14
CA GLN A 66 -12.12 -22.16 -23.68
C GLN A 66 -13.62 -22.02 -24.00
N ALA A 67 -14.02 -22.19 -25.26
CA ALA A 67 -15.28 -22.84 -25.70
C ALA A 67 -15.45 -22.75 -27.24
N HIS A 68 -15.19 -23.86 -27.93
CA HIS A 68 -16.01 -24.22 -29.09
C HIS A 68 -16.45 -25.67 -28.90
N ARG A 69 -17.76 -25.88 -28.85
CA ARG A 69 -18.43 -27.17 -28.96
C ARG A 69 -19.63 -26.94 -29.85
N LEU A 70 -19.84 -27.92 -30.73
CA LEU A 70 -20.89 -28.13 -31.72
C LEU A 70 -20.62 -27.45 -33.07
#